data_AF-A0A5C3L475-F1
#
_entry.id   AF-A0A5C3L475-F1
#
_cell.length_a   1.000
_cell.length_b   1.000
_cell.length_c   1.000
_cell.angle_alpha   90.00
_cell.angle_beta   90.00
_cell.angle_gamma   90.00
#
_symmetry.space_group_name_H-M   'P 1'
#
loop_
_entity.id
_entity.type
_entity.pdbx_description
1 polymer ?
#
loop_
_entity_poly.entity_id
_entity_poly.type
_entity_poly.pdbx_seq_one_letter_code
_entity_poly.pdbx_strand_id
1 'polypeptide(L)'
;MSIPESEAGPPMAPNVVRNLPIPPLPSYHVHDPSPPLTGVQTAAYGTLLAHFVRQNYNLPPTKIEPFVDELKEGERFWLSRECMLRFLRASGWKAPAAIERLEDTIRWRRRWGVIRGGYLTPDRQVDYAGRTFTFGFDAQGRPVNYIYPTRRQANRLTPNELQTYFWMLERCIDIMEPGVE
;
A
#
# COMPACT_ATOMS: atom_id res chain seq x y z
N MET A 1 -45.33 -51.08 -20.27
CA MET A 1 -45.17 -50.22 -19.08
C MET A 1 -43.71 -49.84 -19.04
N SER A 2 -43.37 -48.70 -19.62
CA SER A 2 -42.00 -48.27 -19.90
C SER A 2 -41.54 -47.35 -18.77
N ILE A 3 -40.39 -47.65 -18.15
CA ILE A 3 -39.77 -46.81 -17.13
C ILE A 3 -39.21 -45.57 -17.84
N PRO A 4 -39.45 -44.33 -17.37
CA PRO A 4 -38.84 -43.16 -17.98
C PRO A 4 -37.35 -43.10 -17.60
N GLU A 5 -36.49 -42.95 -18.60
CA GLU A 5 -35.06 -42.68 -18.44
C GLU A 5 -34.88 -41.36 -17.67
N SER A 6 -34.11 -41.39 -16.58
CA SER A 6 -33.75 -40.18 -15.85
C SER A 6 -32.82 -39.34 -16.73
N GLU A 7 -33.24 -38.12 -17.07
CA GLU A 7 -32.38 -37.12 -17.70
C GLU A 7 -31.14 -36.90 -16.83
N ALA A 8 -29.97 -37.27 -17.36
CA ALA A 8 -28.70 -36.91 -16.79
C ALA A 8 -28.56 -35.38 -16.81
N GLY A 9 -28.39 -34.78 -15.63
CA GLY A 9 -28.13 -33.35 -15.49
C GLY A 9 -26.91 -32.91 -16.31
N PRO A 10 -26.81 -31.61 -16.65
CA PRO A 10 -25.75 -31.11 -17.51
C PRO A 10 -24.36 -31.44 -16.95
N PRO A 11 -23.37 -31.76 -17.82
CA PRO A 11 -22.03 -32.08 -17.36
C PRO A 11 -21.46 -30.91 -16.57
N MET A 12 -21.01 -31.17 -15.33
CA MET A 12 -20.27 -30.20 -14.53
C MET A 12 -19.10 -29.66 -15.37
N ALA A 13 -19.06 -28.34 -15.56
CA ALA A 13 -17.97 -27.69 -16.25
C ALA A 13 -16.62 -28.15 -15.68
N PRO A 14 -15.59 -28.36 -16.51
CA PRO A 14 -14.27 -28.75 -16.01
C PRO A 14 -13.83 -27.75 -14.94
N ASN A 15 -13.29 -28.25 -13.83
CA ASN A 15 -12.70 -27.44 -12.77
C ASN A 15 -11.64 -26.52 -13.39
N VAL A 16 -12.04 -25.32 -13.79
CA VAL A 16 -11.12 -24.27 -14.18
C VAL A 16 -10.43 -23.87 -12.89
N VAL A 17 -9.21 -24.40 -12.69
CA VAL A 17 -8.30 -23.91 -11.66
C VAL A 17 -8.01 -22.46 -12.03
N ARG A 18 -8.83 -21.55 -11.51
CA ARG A 18 -8.55 -20.13 -11.66
C ARG A 18 -7.37 -19.86 -10.76
N ASN A 19 -6.23 -19.49 -11.36
CA ASN A 19 -5.07 -18.96 -10.65
C ASN A 19 -5.40 -17.56 -10.11
N LEU A 20 -6.40 -17.48 -9.24
CA LEU A 20 -6.76 -16.24 -8.57
C LEU A 20 -5.71 -15.96 -7.49
N PRO A 21 -5.45 -14.68 -7.21
CA PRO A 21 -4.72 -14.30 -6.02
C PRO A 21 -5.38 -14.97 -4.81
N ILE A 22 -4.55 -15.59 -3.96
CA ILE A 22 -5.01 -16.18 -2.71
C ILE A 22 -5.58 -15.01 -1.87
N PRO A 23 -6.84 -15.06 -1.43
CA PRO A 23 -7.38 -14.03 -0.55
C PRO A 23 -6.69 -14.10 0.82
N PRO A 24 -6.55 -12.96 1.52
CA PRO A 24 -6.04 -12.99 2.88
C PRO A 24 -6.94 -13.84 3.77
N LEU A 25 -6.34 -14.57 4.72
CA LEU A 25 -7.08 -15.29 5.74
C LEU A 25 -7.68 -14.28 6.74
N PRO A 26 -8.97 -14.40 7.11
CA PRO A 26 -9.62 -13.47 8.05
C PRO A 26 -9.04 -13.44 9.47
N SER A 27 -8.12 -14.35 9.79
CA SER A 27 -7.71 -14.67 11.16
C SER A 27 -6.29 -14.23 11.52
N TYR A 28 -5.59 -13.47 10.67
CA TYR A 28 -4.19 -13.11 10.95
C TYR A 28 -4.04 -12.29 12.23
N HIS A 29 -4.90 -11.29 12.43
CA HIS A 29 -4.91 -10.46 13.63
C HIS A 29 -6.33 -10.22 14.12
N VAL A 30 -6.72 -10.89 15.22
CA VAL A 30 -8.02 -10.68 15.88
C VAL A 30 -8.02 -9.38 16.72
N HIS A 31 -6.83 -8.96 17.16
CA HIS A 31 -6.59 -7.73 17.92
C HIS A 31 -5.39 -7.00 17.32
N ASP A 32 -5.26 -5.69 17.60
CA ASP A 32 -4.09 -4.91 17.20
C ASP A 32 -2.81 -5.58 17.74
N PRO A 33 -1.91 -6.08 16.87
CA PRO A 33 -0.69 -6.74 17.30
C PRO A 33 0.35 -5.75 17.85
N SER A 34 0.14 -4.44 17.70
CA SER A 34 1.07 -3.42 18.15
C SER A 34 1.08 -3.30 19.67
N PRO A 35 2.25 -3.18 20.31
CA PRO A 35 2.31 -2.92 21.74
C PRO A 35 1.68 -1.55 22.07
N PRO A 36 1.08 -1.39 23.26
CA PRO A 36 0.51 -0.11 23.67
C PRO A 36 1.59 0.97 23.74
N LEU A 37 1.23 2.17 23.34
CA LEU A 37 2.14 3.32 23.32
C LEU A 37 2.51 3.74 24.75
N THR A 38 3.79 4.02 24.98
CA THR A 38 4.23 4.63 26.24
C THR A 38 3.78 6.09 26.32
N GLY A 39 3.80 6.71 27.51
CA GLY A 39 3.39 8.11 27.67
C GLY A 39 4.16 9.08 26.75
N VAL A 40 5.46 8.85 26.56
CA VAL A 40 6.31 9.66 25.67
C VAL A 40 5.89 9.47 24.20
N GLN A 41 5.59 8.24 23.80
CA GLN A 41 5.16 7.90 22.44
C GLN A 41 3.78 8.49 22.13
N THR A 42 2.86 8.42 23.08
CA THR A 42 1.53 9.03 22.99
C THR A 42 1.62 10.56 22.85
N ALA A 43 2.52 11.20 23.60
CA ALA A 43 2.75 12.65 23.48
C ALA A 43 3.35 13.03 22.10
N ALA A 44 4.29 12.22 21.59
CA ALA A 44 4.86 12.43 20.26
C ALA A 44 3.80 12.27 19.15
N TYR A 45 2.95 11.23 19.27
CA TYR A 45 1.81 11.03 18.38
C TYR A 45 0.80 12.17 18.46
N GLY A 46 0.46 12.64 19.67
CA GLY A 46 -0.46 13.78 19.86
C GLY A 46 0.06 15.06 19.21
N THR A 47 1.36 15.35 19.35
CA THR A 47 2.01 16.48 18.66
C THR A 47 1.90 16.36 17.14
N LEU A 48 2.17 15.17 16.59
CA LEU A 48 2.11 14.92 15.15
C LEU A 48 0.69 15.04 14.61
N LEU A 49 -0.30 14.46 15.31
CA LEU A 49 -1.71 14.52 14.93
C LEU A 49 -2.23 15.95 14.96
N ALA A 50 -1.92 16.71 16.01
CA ALA A 50 -2.33 18.11 16.13
C ALA A 50 -1.78 18.98 14.98
N HIS A 51 -0.57 18.69 14.48
CA HIS A 51 0.01 19.40 13.33
C HIS A 51 -0.82 19.25 12.06
N PHE A 52 -1.28 18.04 11.73
CA PHE A 52 -2.03 17.77 10.50
C PHE A 52 -3.55 18.02 10.62
N VAL A 53 -4.11 17.99 11.84
CA VAL A 53 -5.54 18.22 12.10
C VAL A 53 -5.88 19.69 12.36
N ARG A 54 -4.88 20.56 12.57
CA ARG A 54 -5.11 21.99 12.79
C ARG A 54 -5.98 22.59 11.67
N GLN A 55 -6.86 23.51 12.05
CA GLN A 55 -7.67 24.23 11.07
C GLN A 55 -6.78 24.91 10.03
N ASN A 56 -7.17 24.80 8.76
CA ASN A 56 -6.45 25.37 7.61
C ASN A 56 -4.99 24.89 7.54
N TYR A 57 -4.75 23.60 7.75
CA TYR A 57 -3.46 23.00 7.44
C TYR A 57 -3.21 23.03 5.94
N ASN A 58 -2.11 23.69 5.57
CA ASN A 58 -1.57 23.66 4.22
C ASN A 58 -0.15 23.11 4.25
N LEU A 59 0.21 22.38 3.21
CA LEU A 59 1.56 21.86 3.04
C LEU A 59 2.51 23.06 2.81
N PRO A 60 3.55 23.24 3.63
CA PRO A 60 4.42 24.40 3.52
C PRO A 60 5.26 24.33 2.24
N PRO A 61 5.62 25.49 1.67
CA PRO A 61 6.35 25.56 0.42
C PRO A 61 7.81 25.15 0.65
N THR A 62 8.46 24.66 -0.39
CA THR A 62 9.89 24.32 -0.39
C THR A 62 10.60 25.08 -1.50
N LYS A 63 11.94 25.00 -1.54
CA LYS A 63 12.73 25.58 -2.63
C LYS A 63 12.37 25.00 -4.01
N ILE A 64 11.86 23.76 -4.04
CA ILE A 64 11.52 23.03 -5.27
C ILE A 64 10.05 23.26 -5.64
N GLU A 65 9.17 23.35 -4.65
CA GLU A 65 7.72 23.52 -4.81
C GLU A 65 7.26 24.76 -4.02
N PRO A 66 7.20 25.94 -4.66
CA PRO A 66 6.97 27.21 -3.96
C PRO A 66 5.50 27.45 -3.58
N PHE A 67 4.59 26.57 -3.97
CA PHE A 67 3.15 26.72 -3.76
C PHE A 67 2.72 26.11 -2.42
N VAL A 68 1.86 26.85 -1.72
CA VAL A 68 1.13 26.38 -0.55
C VAL A 68 -0.17 25.77 -1.05
N ASP A 69 -0.42 24.52 -0.71
CA ASP A 69 -1.60 23.79 -1.17
C ASP A 69 -2.20 22.98 -0.03
N GLU A 70 -3.53 22.83 -0.07
CA GLU A 70 -4.27 22.06 0.90
C GLU A 70 -4.01 20.56 0.71
N LEU A 71 -4.25 19.78 1.76
CA LEU A 71 -4.21 18.32 1.64
C LEU A 71 -5.42 17.82 0.86
N LYS A 72 -5.16 17.06 -0.19
CA LYS A 72 -6.21 16.40 -0.98
C LYS A 72 -6.88 15.32 -0.14
N GLU A 73 -8.12 14.97 -0.47
CA GLU A 73 -8.86 13.94 0.26
C GLU A 73 -8.13 12.60 0.32
N GLY A 74 -7.52 12.15 -0.79
CA GLY A 74 -6.73 10.92 -0.80
C GLY A 74 -5.48 10.98 0.08
N GLU A 75 -4.91 12.17 0.30
CA GLU A 75 -3.73 12.36 1.16
C GLU A 75 -4.14 12.35 2.64
N ARG A 76 -5.27 12.97 2.97
CA ARG A 76 -5.90 12.86 4.29
C ARG A 76 -6.22 11.41 4.64
N PHE A 77 -6.74 10.65 3.68
CA PHE A 77 -7.02 9.22 3.86
C PHE A 77 -5.72 8.41 4.09
N TRP A 78 -4.66 8.75 3.36
CA TRP A 78 -3.36 8.10 3.51
C TRP A 78 -2.67 8.41 4.85
N LEU A 79 -2.95 9.59 5.44
CA LEU A 79 -2.49 10.00 6.77
C LEU A 79 -3.26 9.31 7.91
N SER A 80 -3.30 7.98 7.89
CA SER A 80 -3.90 7.17 8.96
C SER A 80 -3.04 7.17 10.23
N ARG A 81 -3.60 6.65 11.33
CA ARG A 81 -2.88 6.50 12.61
C ARG A 81 -1.62 5.63 12.42
N GLU A 82 -1.78 4.52 11.74
CA GLU A 82 -0.77 3.52 11.39
C GLU A 82 0.35 4.17 10.57
N CYS A 83 -0.03 4.97 9.56
CA CYS A 83 0.91 5.72 8.75
C CYS A 83 1.76 6.67 9.61
N MET A 84 1.12 7.48 10.46
CA MET A 84 1.83 8.38 11.38
C MET A 84 2.78 7.63 12.33
N LEU A 85 2.35 6.48 12.86
CA LEU A 85 3.17 5.66 13.75
C LEU A 85 4.38 5.06 13.03
N ARG A 86 4.26 4.63 11.76
CA ARG A 86 5.42 4.19 10.94
C ARG A 86 6.49 5.28 10.86
N PHE A 87 6.09 6.52 10.60
CA PHE A 87 7.02 7.65 10.52
C PHE A 87 7.63 8.02 11.87
N LEU A 88 6.87 7.94 12.96
CA LEU A 88 7.38 8.14 14.32
C LEU A 88 8.41 7.08 14.72
N ARG A 89 8.13 5.80 14.44
CA ARG A 89 9.10 4.72 14.69
C ARG A 89 10.39 4.95 13.89
N ALA A 90 10.27 5.31 12.61
CA ALA A 90 11.41 5.61 11.76
C ALA A 90 12.19 6.87 12.19
N SER A 91 11.55 7.84 12.85
CA SER A 91 12.20 9.07 13.34
C SER A 91 12.79 8.94 14.75
N GLY A 92 12.69 7.76 15.37
CA GLY A 92 13.07 7.57 16.77
C GLY A 92 12.18 8.35 17.72
N TRP A 93 10.87 8.42 17.42
CA TRP A 93 9.83 9.12 18.18
C TRP A 93 10.01 10.64 18.28
N LYS A 94 10.76 11.24 17.35
CA LYS A 94 10.93 12.69 17.23
C LYS A 94 9.84 13.25 16.33
N ALA A 95 8.86 13.94 16.91
CA ALA A 95 7.72 14.49 16.17
C ALA A 95 8.12 15.48 15.06
N PRO A 96 9.03 16.45 15.26
CA PRO A 96 9.44 17.38 14.19
C PRO A 96 10.04 16.67 12.97
N ALA A 97 10.89 15.66 13.21
CA ALA A 97 11.49 14.87 12.14
C ALA A 97 10.47 13.96 11.42
N ALA A 98 9.43 13.48 12.14
CA ALA A 98 8.35 12.73 11.51
C ALA A 98 7.46 13.63 10.63
N ILE A 99 7.16 14.86 11.08
CA ILE A 99 6.43 15.87 10.31
C ILE A 99 7.14 16.14 8.99
N GLU A 100 8.42 16.50 9.05
CA GLU A 100 9.23 16.82 7.85
C GLU A 100 9.21 15.67 6.83
N ARG A 101 9.44 14.44 7.30
CA ARG A 101 9.44 13.24 6.44
C ARG A 101 8.06 12.94 5.84
N LEU A 102 6.98 13.15 6.59
CA LEU A 102 5.62 12.96 6.08
C LEU A 102 5.30 13.99 5.00
N GLU A 103 5.60 15.26 5.24
CA GLU A 103 5.40 16.33 4.26
C GLU A 103 6.20 16.06 2.98
N ASP A 104 7.48 15.68 3.11
CA ASP A 104 8.32 15.31 1.96
C ASP A 104 7.80 14.10 1.20
N THR A 105 7.23 13.11 1.91
CA THR A 105 6.61 11.95 1.29
C THR A 105 5.35 12.35 0.52
N ILE A 106 4.51 13.22 1.06
CA ILE A 106 3.32 13.73 0.37
C ILE A 106 3.74 14.47 -0.91
N ARG A 107 4.74 15.34 -0.84
CA ARG A 107 5.30 16.03 -2.03
C ARG A 107 5.81 15.02 -3.06
N TRP A 108 6.57 14.02 -2.63
CA TRP A 108 7.05 12.96 -3.52
C TRP A 108 5.89 12.19 -4.19
N ARG A 109 4.85 11.82 -3.44
CA ARG A 109 3.66 11.15 -3.96
C ARG A 109 2.94 12.00 -5.00
N ARG A 110 2.83 13.32 -4.77
CA ARG A 110 2.30 14.28 -5.75
C ARG A 110 3.13 14.31 -7.03
N ARG A 111 4.46 14.43 -6.93
CA ARG A 111 5.37 14.47 -8.09
C ARG A 111 5.32 13.20 -8.93
N TRP A 112 5.24 12.03 -8.29
CA TRP A 112 5.24 10.73 -8.96
C TRP A 112 3.85 10.23 -9.36
N GLY A 113 2.78 10.95 -9.01
CA GLY A 113 1.41 10.53 -9.29
C GLY A 113 0.93 9.32 -8.48
N VAL A 114 1.59 9.03 -7.35
CA VAL A 114 1.27 7.94 -6.40
C VAL A 114 0.14 8.41 -5.46
N ILE A 115 -0.98 8.85 -6.03
CA ILE A 115 -2.16 9.27 -5.28
C ILE A 115 -3.30 8.31 -5.63
N ARG A 116 -4.21 8.04 -4.69
CA ARG A 116 -5.42 7.26 -4.97
C ARG A 116 -6.23 7.97 -6.07
N GLY A 117 -6.41 7.32 -7.21
CA GLY A 117 -6.97 7.93 -8.43
C GLY A 117 -5.94 8.57 -9.38
N GLY A 118 -4.65 8.47 -9.07
CA GLY A 118 -3.54 8.87 -9.94
C GLY A 118 -3.21 7.81 -11.00
N TYR A 119 -2.52 8.25 -12.05
CA TYR A 119 -2.13 7.46 -13.22
C TYR A 119 -0.87 6.63 -12.98
N LEU A 120 -0.77 5.86 -11.89
CA LEU A 120 0.23 4.80 -11.88
C LEU A 120 -0.22 3.72 -12.84
N THR A 121 0.25 3.83 -14.09
CA THR A 121 0.01 2.82 -15.11
C THR A 121 1.21 1.88 -15.07
N PRO A 122 1.04 0.62 -14.62
CA PRO A 122 2.15 -0.32 -14.65
C PRO A 122 2.62 -0.51 -16.10
N ASP A 123 3.92 -0.58 -16.29
CA ASP A 123 4.49 -0.87 -17.59
C ASP A 123 4.14 -2.32 -17.94
N ARG A 124 3.31 -2.48 -18.97
CA ARG A 124 2.89 -3.79 -19.47
C ARG A 124 4.09 -4.70 -19.76
N GLN A 125 5.23 -4.15 -20.20
CA GLN A 125 6.43 -4.97 -20.48
C GLN A 125 7.06 -5.56 -19.22
N VAL A 126 6.98 -4.85 -18.09
CA VAL A 126 7.50 -5.34 -16.80
C VAL A 126 6.58 -6.41 -16.23
N ASP A 127 5.26 -6.20 -16.36
CA ASP A 127 4.21 -7.13 -15.94
C ASP A 127 4.27 -8.44 -16.74
N TYR A 128 4.26 -8.37 -18.08
CA TYR A 128 4.35 -9.55 -18.96
C TYR A 128 5.65 -10.34 -18.79
N ALA A 129 6.75 -9.69 -18.42
CA ALA A 129 8.03 -10.37 -18.17
C ALA A 129 8.07 -11.08 -16.80
N GLY A 130 7.05 -10.91 -15.95
CA GLY A 130 6.98 -11.54 -14.64
C GLY A 130 8.17 -11.18 -13.75
N ARG A 131 8.62 -9.92 -13.83
CA ARG A 131 9.79 -9.44 -13.06
C ARG A 131 9.43 -9.12 -11.61
N THR A 132 8.20 -8.68 -11.39
CA THR A 132 7.65 -8.44 -10.06
C THR A 132 6.19 -8.91 -10.07
N PHE A 133 5.76 -9.63 -9.05
CA PHE A 133 4.36 -10.00 -8.85
C PHE A 133 4.05 -10.21 -7.36
N THR A 134 2.84 -9.83 -6.95
CA THR A 134 2.36 -10.05 -5.58
C THR A 134 1.55 -11.34 -5.52
N PHE A 135 1.94 -12.26 -4.63
CA PHE A 135 1.23 -13.53 -4.47
C PHE A 135 1.35 -14.08 -3.06
N GLY A 136 0.20 -14.35 -2.43
CA GLY A 136 0.13 -14.94 -1.10
C GLY A 136 0.56 -14.00 0.02
N PHE A 137 0.55 -14.54 1.24
CA PHE A 137 0.81 -13.83 2.49
C PHE A 137 1.78 -14.65 3.34
N ASP A 138 2.56 -13.97 4.18
CA ASP A 138 3.38 -14.63 5.20
C ASP A 138 2.53 -15.14 6.38
N ALA A 139 3.18 -15.73 7.38
CA ALA A 139 2.51 -16.26 8.56
C ALA A 139 1.82 -15.19 9.42
N GLN A 140 2.13 -13.91 9.19
CA GLN A 140 1.59 -12.74 9.88
C GLN A 140 0.62 -11.94 8.98
N GLY A 141 0.24 -12.47 7.81
CA GLY A 141 -0.71 -11.79 6.93
C GLY A 141 -0.10 -10.66 6.10
N ARG A 142 1.23 -10.56 6.02
CA ARG A 142 1.89 -9.56 5.18
C ARG A 142 1.92 -10.03 3.74
N PRO A 143 1.47 -9.20 2.77
CA PRO A 143 1.48 -9.57 1.37
C PRO A 143 2.91 -9.73 0.85
N VAL A 144 3.15 -10.80 0.10
CA VAL A 144 4.47 -11.12 -0.42
C VAL A 144 4.60 -10.63 -1.86
N ASN A 145 5.55 -9.72 -2.09
CA ASN A 145 5.95 -9.30 -3.44
C ASN A 145 7.22 -10.04 -3.86
N TYR A 146 7.12 -10.86 -4.89
CA TYR A 146 8.26 -11.54 -5.50
C TYR A 146 8.90 -10.63 -6.53
N ILE A 147 10.21 -10.43 -6.43
CA ILE A 147 11.00 -9.67 -7.40
C ILE A 147 12.08 -10.59 -7.94
N TYR A 148 12.22 -10.65 -9.27
CA TYR A 148 13.20 -11.47 -9.98
C TYR A 148 14.20 -10.57 -10.74
N PRO A 149 15.28 -10.12 -10.09
CA PRO A 149 16.26 -9.24 -10.71
C PRO A 149 16.92 -9.85 -11.96
N THR A 150 17.07 -11.17 -12.00
CA THR A 150 17.70 -11.90 -13.12
C THR A 150 16.89 -11.87 -14.42
N ARG A 151 15.59 -11.55 -14.35
CA ARG A 151 14.72 -11.39 -15.54
C ARG A 151 14.80 -10.00 -16.16
N ARG A 152 15.67 -9.14 -15.63
CA ARG A 152 15.89 -7.78 -16.12
C ARG A 152 17.19 -7.71 -16.90
N GLN A 153 17.14 -7.11 -18.09
CA GLN A 153 18.26 -7.09 -19.03
C GLN A 153 19.11 -5.80 -18.92
N ALA A 154 18.56 -4.72 -18.36
CA ALA A 154 19.20 -3.40 -18.36
C ALA A 154 19.94 -3.10 -17.04
N ASN A 155 21.06 -2.38 -17.13
CA ASN A 155 21.87 -1.99 -15.96
C ASN A 155 21.29 -0.79 -15.17
N ARG A 156 20.34 -0.02 -15.73
CA ARG A 156 19.75 1.18 -15.09
C ARG A 156 18.23 1.14 -15.16
N LEU A 157 17.55 1.41 -14.04
CA LEU A 157 16.08 1.39 -14.00
C LEU A 157 15.53 2.54 -14.85
N THR A 158 14.58 2.22 -15.71
CA THR A 158 13.82 3.26 -16.42
C THR A 158 12.76 3.86 -15.50
N PRO A 159 12.30 5.10 -15.75
CA PRO A 159 11.19 5.69 -14.99
C PRO A 159 9.92 4.83 -14.99
N ASN A 160 9.59 4.17 -16.11
CA ASN A 160 8.42 3.29 -16.20
C ASN A 160 8.59 1.99 -15.39
N GLU A 161 9.81 1.44 -15.35
CA GLU A 161 10.14 0.33 -14.45
C GLU A 161 9.94 0.73 -12.99
N LEU A 162 10.42 1.91 -12.59
CA LEU A 162 10.21 2.45 -11.24
C LEU A 162 8.73 2.65 -10.90
N GLN A 163 7.95 3.22 -11.83
CA GLN A 163 6.51 3.36 -11.64
C GLN A 163 5.82 2.02 -11.43
N THR A 164 6.26 0.97 -12.13
CA THR A 164 5.72 -0.38 -11.93
C THR A 164 6.03 -0.90 -10.54
N TYR A 165 7.26 -0.72 -10.05
CA TYR A 165 7.61 -1.12 -8.68
C TYR A 165 6.79 -0.36 -7.63
N PHE A 166 6.62 0.95 -7.78
CA PHE A 166 5.77 1.73 -6.88
C PHE A 166 4.31 1.28 -6.96
N TRP A 167 3.80 1.00 -8.17
CA TRP A 167 2.47 0.44 -8.34
C TRP A 167 2.31 -0.88 -7.58
N MET A 168 3.27 -1.80 -7.68
CA MET A 168 3.24 -3.09 -6.96
C MET A 168 3.27 -2.91 -5.45
N LEU A 169 4.07 -1.99 -4.93
CA LEU A 169 4.11 -1.69 -3.51
C LEU A 169 2.78 -1.11 -3.01
N GLU A 170 2.16 -0.21 -3.76
CA GLU A 170 0.84 0.32 -3.41
C GLU A 170 -0.24 -0.77 -3.46
N ARG A 171 -0.17 -1.70 -4.42
CA ARG A 171 -1.08 -2.86 -4.45
C ARG A 171 -0.88 -3.80 -3.26
N CYS A 172 0.36 -3.96 -2.77
CA CYS A 172 0.62 -4.69 -1.54
C CYS A 172 -0.06 -3.99 -0.36
N ILE A 173 0.07 -2.67 -0.24
CA ILE A 173 -0.58 -1.90 0.83
C ILE A 173 -2.11 -2.03 0.77
N ASP A 174 -2.70 -2.01 -0.43
CA ASP A 174 -4.15 -2.12 -0.61
C ASP A 174 -4.75 -3.45 -0.12
N ILE A 175 -3.95 -4.53 -0.12
CA ILE A 175 -4.38 -5.87 0.31
C ILE A 175 -3.90 -6.24 1.72
N MET A 176 -3.29 -5.30 2.44
CA MET A 176 -2.95 -5.49 3.85
C MET A 176 -4.22 -5.53 4.69
N GLU A 177 -4.40 -6.61 5.46
CA GLU A 177 -5.49 -6.72 6.44
C GLU A 177 -5.23 -5.83 7.67
N PRO A 178 -6.26 -5.49 8.46
CA PRO A 178 -6.10 -4.76 9.71
C PRO A 178 -5.04 -5.39 10.63
N GLY A 179 -4.19 -4.54 11.22
CA GLY A 179 -3.07 -4.97 12.07
C GLY A 179 -1.77 -5.24 11.30
N VAL A 180 -1.79 -5.21 9.96
CA VAL A 180 -0.58 -5.25 9.13
C VAL A 180 -0.18 -3.83 8.73
N GLU A 181 1.07 -3.46 9.02
CA GLU A 181 1.65 -2.14 8.70
C GLU A 181 3.00 -2.22 7.98
#